data_AF-A0A936K8E1-F1
#
_entry.id   AF-A0A936K8E1-F1
#
_cell.length_a   1.000
_cell.length_b   1.000
_cell.length_c   1.000
_cell.angle_alpha   90.00
_cell.angle_beta   90.00
_cell.angle_gamma   90.00
#
_symmetry.space_group_name_H-M   'P 1'
#
loop_
_entity.id
_entity.type
_entity.pdbx_description
1 polymer ?
#
loop_
_entity_poly.entity_id
_entity_poly.type
_entity_poly.pdbx_seq_one_letter_code
_entity_poly.pdbx_strand_id
1 'polypeptide(L)'
;MGVGLHHRAQARRLNFSGGIIAWGLLVPIISYFLAPGVLPADAPQGDWIALSYSVWKFIVRPIAIGGMLVGAGFTLFKMRKSLATGLTRSVSDVKKAAAGDHVVDRVNKDLPFTYVLGGLAFAAIVTFLITWQIFNVGMMVSFVAALVMVILGFFFAAISGYLVGIMGSSNNPISGLTLTALVLTALVMVLLGVKGKEGVAAVLGVAAIVCVSAAVAGEMLQDLKAGHILGGTPGAWRWATCWA
;
A
#
# COMPACT_ATOMS: atom_id res chain seq x y z
N MET A 1 28.73 -6.81 -5.29
CA MET A 1 28.45 -5.39 -5.61
C MET A 1 27.79 -5.15 -6.99
N GLY A 2 27.65 -6.14 -7.88
CA GLY A 2 27.09 -5.91 -9.24
C GLY A 2 25.56 -5.96 -9.39
N VAL A 3 24.82 -6.62 -8.49
CA VAL A 3 23.38 -6.90 -8.66
C VAL A 3 22.47 -5.67 -8.45
N GLY A 4 22.89 -4.74 -7.58
CA GLY A 4 22.13 -3.51 -7.28
C GLY A 4 22.19 -2.46 -8.38
N LEU A 5 23.30 -2.39 -9.14
CA LEU A 5 23.45 -1.47 -10.26
C LEU A 5 22.53 -1.85 -11.43
N HIS A 6 22.35 -3.15 -11.68
CA HIS A 6 21.48 -3.63 -12.75
C HIS A 6 19.99 -3.35 -12.45
N HIS A 7 19.52 -3.66 -11.24
CA HIS A 7 18.15 -3.39 -10.82
C HIS A 7 17.83 -1.88 -10.81
N ARG A 8 18.75 -1.03 -10.33
CA ARG A 8 18.59 0.43 -10.38
C ARG A 8 18.59 0.99 -11.80
N ALA A 9 19.35 0.40 -12.72
CA ALA A 9 19.32 0.79 -14.12
C ALA A 9 17.96 0.44 -14.75
N GLN A 10 17.41 -0.73 -14.43
CA GLN A 10 16.11 -1.17 -14.94
C GLN A 10 14.96 -0.29 -14.41
N ALA A 11 14.98 0.06 -13.13
CA ALA A 11 13.98 0.98 -12.54
C ALA A 11 14.03 2.38 -13.18
N ARG A 12 15.24 2.93 -13.44
CA ARG A 12 15.40 4.20 -14.15
C ARG A 12 14.90 4.14 -15.59
N ARG A 13 15.17 3.04 -16.30
CA ARG A 13 14.68 2.83 -17.67
C ARG A 13 13.14 2.79 -17.73
N LEU A 14 12.51 2.13 -16.76
CA LEU A 14 11.04 2.06 -16.65
C LEU A 14 10.40 3.42 -16.37
N ASN A 15 10.98 4.22 -15.46
CA ASN A 15 10.50 5.58 -15.19
C ASN A 15 10.66 6.49 -16.43
N PHE A 16 11.80 6.36 -17.12
CA PHE A 16 12.06 7.11 -18.35
C PHE A 16 11.09 6.73 -19.47
N SER A 17 10.85 5.42 -19.69
CA SER A 17 9.89 4.97 -20.69
C SER A 17 8.46 5.40 -20.35
N GLY A 18 8.10 5.39 -19.06
CA GLY A 18 6.82 5.93 -18.59
C GLY A 18 6.65 7.42 -18.89
N GLY A 19 7.70 8.22 -18.70
CA GLY A 19 7.71 9.64 -19.06
C GLY A 19 7.54 9.88 -20.56
N ILE A 20 8.23 9.11 -21.40
CA ILE A 20 8.09 9.17 -22.87
C ILE A 20 6.68 8.77 -23.30
N ILE A 21 6.12 7.70 -22.73
CA ILE A 21 4.76 7.26 -23.07
C ILE A 21 3.73 8.32 -22.63
N ALA A 22 3.88 8.88 -21.44
CA ALA A 22 2.97 9.90 -20.93
C ALA A 22 3.01 11.18 -21.77
N TRP A 23 4.17 11.80 -21.91
CA TRP A 23 4.31 13.12 -22.55
C TRP A 23 4.54 13.05 -24.06
N GLY A 24 5.23 12.04 -24.56
CA GLY A 24 5.55 11.89 -25.98
C GLY A 24 4.46 11.18 -26.80
N LEU A 25 3.58 10.39 -26.17
CA LEU A 25 2.54 9.63 -26.87
C LEU A 25 1.12 9.98 -26.39
N LEU A 26 0.84 9.79 -25.09
CA LEU A 26 -0.54 9.91 -24.58
C LEU A 26 -1.05 11.36 -24.60
N VAL A 27 -0.27 12.32 -24.10
CA VAL A 27 -0.66 13.74 -24.14
C VAL A 27 -0.98 14.22 -25.57
N PRO A 28 -0.09 14.08 -26.57
CA PRO A 28 -0.38 14.57 -27.92
C PRO A 28 -1.57 13.87 -28.57
N ILE A 29 -1.66 12.53 -28.48
CA ILE A 29 -2.78 11.77 -29.06
C ILE A 29 -4.12 12.19 -28.42
N ILE A 30 -4.20 12.26 -27.09
CA ILE A 30 -5.44 12.62 -26.41
C ILE A 30 -5.80 14.09 -26.65
N SER A 31 -4.79 14.98 -26.70
CA SER A 31 -5.02 16.39 -27.02
C SER A 31 -5.54 16.59 -28.45
N TYR A 32 -5.14 15.73 -29.39
CA TYR A 32 -5.58 15.80 -30.79
C TYR A 32 -6.98 15.19 -31.00
N PHE A 33 -7.28 14.05 -30.38
CA PHE A 33 -8.53 13.31 -30.64
C PHE A 33 -9.66 13.60 -29.64
N LEU A 34 -9.36 13.95 -28.38
CA LEU A 34 -10.33 13.97 -27.29
C LEU A 34 -10.52 15.34 -26.61
N ALA A 35 -9.59 16.29 -26.78
CA ALA A 35 -9.58 17.57 -26.07
C ALA A 35 -10.90 18.37 -26.09
N PRO A 36 -11.68 18.44 -27.19
CA PRO A 36 -12.89 19.26 -27.20
C PRO A 36 -14.05 18.70 -26.37
N GLY A 37 -14.03 17.42 -25.95
CA GLY A 37 -15.20 16.75 -25.37
C GLY A 37 -15.04 16.16 -23.96
N VAL A 38 -13.81 16.00 -23.45
CA VAL A 38 -13.56 15.29 -22.17
C VAL A 38 -12.93 16.16 -21.08
N LEU A 39 -12.57 17.40 -21.41
CA LEU A 39 -11.97 18.31 -20.45
C LEU A 39 -13.05 19.07 -19.67
N PRO A 40 -12.78 19.46 -18.41
CA PRO A 40 -13.66 20.33 -17.64
C PRO A 40 -14.04 21.58 -18.45
N ALA A 41 -15.28 22.08 -18.28
CA ALA A 41 -15.80 23.21 -19.05
C ALA A 41 -14.99 24.51 -18.88
N ASP A 42 -14.18 24.59 -17.82
CA ASP A 42 -13.25 25.66 -17.45
C ASP A 42 -11.82 25.46 -18.00
N ALA A 43 -11.57 24.42 -18.81
CA ALA A 43 -10.25 24.20 -19.40
C ALA A 43 -9.91 25.32 -20.41
N PRO A 44 -8.67 25.87 -20.37
CA PRO A 44 -8.27 26.94 -21.28
C PRO A 44 -8.41 26.51 -22.75
N GLN A 45 -9.28 27.20 -23.49
CA GLN A 45 -9.43 27.03 -24.93
C GLN A 45 -8.48 27.99 -25.66
N GLY A 46 -7.63 27.46 -26.55
CA GLY A 46 -6.76 28.25 -27.43
C GLY A 46 -5.27 28.26 -27.08
N ASP A 47 -4.87 27.88 -25.86
CA ASP A 47 -3.46 27.66 -25.51
C ASP A 47 -3.13 26.16 -25.48
N TRP A 48 -2.37 25.72 -26.48
CA TRP A 48 -1.93 24.33 -26.62
C TRP A 48 -1.09 23.83 -25.43
N ILE A 49 -0.37 24.74 -24.75
CA ILE A 49 0.44 24.39 -23.59
C ILE A 49 -0.48 24.12 -22.40
N ALA A 50 -1.39 25.05 -22.07
CA ALA A 50 -2.36 24.86 -20.99
C ALA A 50 -3.29 23.66 -21.22
N LEU A 51 -3.68 23.41 -22.48
CA LEU A 51 -4.45 22.24 -22.87
C LEU A 51 -3.69 20.94 -22.59
N SER A 52 -2.42 20.87 -22.99
CA SER A 52 -1.56 19.70 -22.77
C SER A 52 -1.38 19.39 -21.29
N TYR A 53 -1.19 20.42 -20.44
CA TYR A 53 -1.14 20.25 -18.99
C TYR A 53 -2.46 19.75 -18.41
N SER A 54 -3.59 20.22 -18.93
CA SER A 54 -4.92 19.79 -18.49
C SER A 54 -5.17 18.32 -18.83
N VAL A 55 -4.86 17.91 -20.07
CA VAL A 55 -4.94 16.51 -20.51
C VAL A 55 -4.04 15.61 -19.65
N TRP A 56 -2.80 16.04 -19.39
CA TRP A 56 -1.88 15.30 -18.53
C TRP A 56 -2.45 15.13 -17.11
N LYS A 57 -2.96 16.22 -16.52
CA LYS A 57 -3.46 16.24 -15.14
C LYS A 57 -4.73 15.41 -14.95
N PHE A 58 -5.70 15.55 -15.84
CA PHE A 58 -7.05 14.97 -15.66
C PHE A 58 -7.24 13.63 -16.35
N ILE A 59 -6.43 13.26 -17.35
CA ILE A 59 -6.59 12.01 -18.10
C ILE A 59 -5.38 11.10 -17.92
N VAL A 60 -4.17 11.57 -18.24
CA VAL A 60 -2.97 10.71 -18.24
C VAL A 60 -2.61 10.24 -16.83
N ARG A 61 -2.70 11.13 -15.83
CA ARG A 61 -2.44 10.75 -14.43
C ARG A 61 -3.41 9.67 -13.91
N PRO A 62 -4.74 9.80 -14.04
CA PRO A 62 -5.66 8.71 -13.68
C PRO A 62 -5.39 7.39 -14.41
N ILE A 63 -5.02 7.41 -15.70
CA ILE A 63 -4.64 6.20 -16.44
C ILE A 63 -3.40 5.54 -15.81
N ALA A 64 -2.37 6.34 -15.48
CA ALA A 64 -1.16 5.83 -14.83
C ALA A 64 -1.47 5.21 -13.46
N ILE A 65 -2.33 5.84 -12.67
CA ILE A 65 -2.80 5.33 -11.37
C ILE A 65 -3.57 4.00 -11.57
N GLY A 66 -4.42 3.91 -12.58
CA GLY A 66 -5.10 2.66 -12.97
C GLY A 66 -4.11 1.54 -13.27
N GLY A 67 -3.02 1.83 -13.99
CA GLY A 67 -1.94 0.87 -14.23
C GLY A 67 -1.27 0.39 -12.93
N MET A 68 -1.03 1.28 -11.97
CA MET A 68 -0.48 0.91 -10.66
C MET A 68 -1.45 -0.01 -9.88
N LEU A 69 -2.75 0.28 -9.92
CA LEU A 69 -3.79 -0.55 -9.30
C LEU A 69 -3.83 -1.96 -9.89
N VAL A 70 -3.77 -2.08 -11.22
CA VAL A 70 -3.74 -3.37 -11.91
C VAL A 70 -2.47 -4.15 -11.55
N GLY A 71 -1.32 -3.48 -11.49
CA GLY A 71 -0.04 -4.10 -11.09
C GLY A 71 -0.06 -4.62 -9.64
N ALA A 72 -0.60 -3.83 -8.71
CA ALA A 72 -0.78 -4.23 -7.32
C ALA A 72 -1.72 -5.45 -7.21
N GLY A 73 -2.87 -5.41 -7.91
CA GLY A 73 -3.83 -6.52 -7.96
C GLY A 73 -3.23 -7.79 -8.57
N PHE A 74 -2.44 -7.68 -9.65
CA PHE A 74 -1.76 -8.82 -10.26
C PHE A 74 -0.72 -9.45 -9.32
N THR A 75 -0.03 -8.63 -8.52
CA THR A 75 0.95 -9.10 -7.53
C THR A 75 0.26 -9.89 -6.42
N LEU A 76 -0.86 -9.37 -5.89
CA LEU A 76 -1.70 -10.11 -4.94
C LEU A 76 -2.20 -11.44 -5.53
N PHE A 77 -2.64 -11.42 -6.80
CA PHE A 77 -3.15 -12.62 -7.46
C PHE A 77 -2.08 -13.71 -7.60
N LYS A 78 -0.83 -13.33 -7.91
CA LYS A 78 0.31 -14.27 -7.95
C LYS A 78 0.62 -14.86 -6.58
N MET A 79 0.50 -14.06 -5.52
CA MET A 79 0.82 -14.46 -4.15
C MET A 79 -0.31 -15.15 -3.40
N ARG A 80 -1.51 -15.26 -3.98
CA ARG A 80 -2.71 -15.77 -3.29
C ARG A 80 -2.50 -17.09 -2.55
N LYS A 81 -1.71 -18.02 -3.11
CA LYS A 81 -1.42 -19.32 -2.49
C LYS A 81 -0.55 -19.17 -1.24
N SER A 82 0.46 -18.29 -1.30
CA SER A 82 1.34 -17.99 -0.17
C SER A 82 0.55 -17.32 0.96
N LEU A 83 -0.31 -16.35 0.62
CA LEU A 83 -1.20 -15.69 1.58
C LEU A 83 -2.19 -16.65 2.22
N ALA A 84 -2.88 -17.47 1.42
CA ALA A 84 -3.81 -18.47 1.94
C ALA A 84 -3.11 -19.46 2.88
N THR A 85 -1.91 -19.92 2.52
CA THR A 85 -1.12 -20.82 3.38
C THR A 85 -0.72 -20.13 4.69
N GLY A 86 -0.28 -18.87 4.61
CA GLY A 86 0.07 -18.05 5.78
C GLY A 86 -1.11 -17.87 6.73
N LEU A 87 -2.27 -17.39 6.23
CA LEU A 87 -3.48 -17.24 7.04
C LEU A 87 -3.95 -18.56 7.64
N THR A 88 -3.97 -19.64 6.85
CA THR A 88 -4.43 -20.95 7.34
C THR A 88 -3.54 -21.47 8.47
N ARG A 89 -2.21 -21.30 8.34
CA ARG A 89 -1.27 -21.63 9.42
C ARG A 89 -1.53 -20.78 10.65
N SER A 90 -1.65 -19.46 10.50
CA SER A 90 -1.94 -18.56 11.62
C SER A 90 -3.23 -18.92 12.36
N VAL A 91 -4.31 -19.25 11.64
CA VAL A 91 -5.57 -19.70 12.26
C VAL A 91 -5.40 -21.05 12.96
N SER A 92 -4.65 -21.98 12.36
CA SER A 92 -4.39 -23.29 12.96
C SER A 92 -3.55 -23.20 14.23
N ASP A 93 -2.57 -22.29 14.28
CA ASP A 93 -1.70 -22.08 15.44
C ASP A 93 -2.46 -21.44 16.60
N VAL A 94 -3.40 -20.54 16.29
CA VAL A 94 -4.33 -19.97 17.29
C VAL A 94 -5.24 -21.05 17.88
N LYS A 95 -5.78 -21.94 17.03
CA LYS A 95 -6.62 -23.04 17.48
C LYS A 95 -5.85 -24.04 18.35
N LYS A 96 -4.58 -24.31 18.04
CA LYS A 96 -3.70 -25.17 18.84
C LYS A 96 -3.30 -24.52 20.16
N ALA A 97 -2.99 -23.22 20.16
CA ALA A 97 -2.70 -22.46 21.37
C ALA A 97 -3.89 -22.41 22.35
N ALA A 98 -5.12 -22.34 21.81
CA ALA A 98 -6.34 -22.44 22.61
C ALA A 98 -6.61 -23.85 23.17
N ALA A 99 -6.02 -24.89 22.57
CA ALA A 99 -6.18 -26.29 22.97
C ALA A 99 -5.14 -26.78 24.01
N GLY A 100 -4.20 -25.93 24.44
CA GLY A 100 -3.29 -26.21 25.56
C GLY A 100 -2.10 -27.13 25.24
N ASP A 101 -1.81 -27.42 23.98
CA ASP A 101 -0.72 -28.31 23.58
C ASP A 101 0.64 -27.57 23.61
N HIS A 102 1.33 -27.66 24.74
CA HIS A 102 2.64 -27.04 24.95
C HIS A 102 3.78 -27.99 24.58
N VAL A 103 4.21 -27.94 23.32
CA VAL A 103 5.60 -28.26 22.96
C VAL A 103 6.11 -27.14 22.06
N VAL A 104 6.74 -26.12 22.66
CA VAL A 104 7.41 -25.07 21.88
C VAL A 104 8.91 -25.16 22.13
N ASP A 105 9.59 -25.68 21.12
CA ASP A 105 11.04 -25.68 21.01
C ASP A 105 11.59 -24.25 21.08
N ARG A 106 12.73 -24.04 21.72
CA ARG A 106 13.28 -22.72 22.07
C ARG A 106 13.55 -21.81 20.85
N VAL A 107 13.58 -22.40 19.65
CA VAL A 107 13.88 -21.77 18.36
C VAL A 107 12.64 -21.15 17.68
N ASN A 108 11.41 -21.53 18.05
CA ASN A 108 10.16 -21.08 17.39
C ASN A 108 9.22 -20.30 18.33
N LYS A 109 9.76 -19.47 19.21
CA LYS A 109 8.92 -18.57 20.02
C LYS A 109 8.52 -17.35 19.19
N ASP A 110 7.49 -17.51 18.37
CA ASP A 110 6.87 -16.40 17.64
C ASP A 110 6.16 -15.42 18.59
N LEU A 111 5.89 -14.21 18.10
CA LEU A 111 5.14 -13.20 18.84
C LEU A 111 3.75 -13.80 19.19
N PRO A 112 3.35 -13.84 20.47
CA PRO A 112 2.03 -14.33 20.85
C PRO A 112 0.93 -13.65 20.03
N PHE A 113 0.12 -14.45 19.34
CA PHE A 113 -0.90 -13.96 18.41
C PHE A 113 -1.86 -12.94 19.04
N THR A 114 -2.12 -13.07 20.34
CA THR A 114 -2.92 -12.12 21.14
C THR A 114 -2.39 -10.69 21.07
N TYR A 115 -1.06 -10.49 21.06
CA TYR A 115 -0.46 -9.16 20.97
C TYR A 115 -0.58 -8.59 19.55
N VAL A 116 -0.47 -9.44 18.52
CA VAL A 116 -0.67 -9.02 17.12
C VAL A 116 -2.12 -8.59 16.91
N LEU A 117 -3.08 -9.40 17.38
CA LEU A 117 -4.51 -9.06 17.30
C LEU A 117 -4.86 -7.82 18.13
N GLY A 118 -4.27 -7.70 19.33
CA GLY A 118 -4.43 -6.53 20.18
C GLY A 118 -3.89 -5.25 19.54
N GLY A 119 -2.70 -5.32 18.91
CA GLY A 119 -2.13 -4.20 18.16
C GLY A 119 -2.97 -3.81 16.95
N LEU A 120 -3.50 -4.79 16.21
CA LEU A 120 -4.40 -4.54 15.08
C LEU A 120 -5.71 -3.88 15.53
N ALA A 121 -6.32 -4.39 16.60
CA ALA A 121 -7.53 -3.81 17.19
C ALA A 121 -7.28 -2.39 17.70
N PHE A 122 -6.15 -2.16 18.37
CA PHE A 122 -5.75 -0.83 18.83
C PHE A 122 -5.59 0.15 17.65
N ALA A 123 -4.87 -0.23 16.59
CA ALA A 123 -4.71 0.61 15.41
C ALA A 123 -6.05 0.92 14.71
N ALA A 124 -6.96 -0.06 14.66
CA ALA A 124 -8.31 0.13 14.11
C ALA A 124 -9.14 1.11 14.94
N ILE A 125 -9.11 0.97 16.28
CA ILE A 125 -9.79 1.88 17.20
C ILE A 125 -9.22 3.30 17.09
N VAL A 126 -7.90 3.45 17.07
CA VAL A 126 -7.24 4.75 16.90
C VAL A 126 -7.64 5.40 15.57
N THR A 127 -7.65 4.63 14.48
CA THR A 127 -8.08 5.15 13.16
C THR A 127 -9.54 5.59 13.19
N PHE A 128 -10.41 4.82 13.84
CA PHE A 128 -11.81 5.17 14.05
C PHE A 128 -11.96 6.47 14.85
N LEU A 129 -11.24 6.61 15.96
CA LEU A 129 -11.29 7.80 16.81
C LEU A 129 -10.76 9.04 16.09
N ILE A 130 -9.64 8.94 15.35
CA ILE A 130 -9.08 10.05 14.57
C ILE A 130 -10.10 10.51 13.52
N THR A 131 -10.66 9.58 12.75
CA THR A 131 -11.63 9.93 11.71
C THR A 131 -12.90 10.52 12.30
N TRP A 132 -13.42 9.94 13.38
CA TRP A 132 -14.65 10.41 14.00
C TRP A 132 -14.52 11.72 14.80
N GLN A 133 -13.53 11.85 15.70
CA GLN A 133 -13.40 13.03 16.57
C GLN A 133 -12.63 14.18 15.92
N ILE A 134 -11.58 13.90 15.15
CA ILE A 134 -10.72 14.96 14.61
C ILE A 134 -11.27 15.46 13.28
N PHE A 135 -11.58 14.54 12.37
CA PHE A 135 -12.07 14.89 11.03
C PHE A 135 -13.60 14.99 10.94
N ASN A 136 -14.32 14.77 12.05
CA ASN A 136 -15.79 14.86 12.12
C ASN A 136 -16.52 14.14 10.96
N VAL A 137 -15.94 13.05 10.44
CA VAL A 137 -16.63 12.21 9.47
C VAL A 137 -17.67 11.36 10.22
N GLY A 138 -18.84 11.20 9.62
CA GLY A 138 -19.97 10.50 10.23
C GLY A 138 -19.57 9.11 10.73
N MET A 139 -20.18 8.65 11.83
CA MET A 139 -19.79 7.42 12.53
C MET A 139 -19.66 6.19 11.61
N MET A 140 -20.60 6.02 10.68
CA MET A 140 -20.57 4.92 9.70
C MET A 140 -19.36 5.01 8.76
N VAL A 141 -18.99 6.21 8.34
CA VAL A 141 -17.82 6.43 7.49
C VAL A 141 -16.54 6.12 8.25
N SER A 142 -16.41 6.58 9.50
CA SER A 142 -15.23 6.31 10.34
C SER A 142 -15.03 4.81 10.59
N PHE A 143 -16.12 4.05 10.73
CA PHE A 143 -16.06 2.60 10.82
C PHE A 143 -15.56 1.97 9.52
N VAL A 144 -16.08 2.40 8.38
CA VAL A 144 -15.59 1.92 7.07
C VAL A 144 -14.13 2.33 6.85
N ALA A 145 -13.72 3.51 7.29
CA ALA A 145 -12.34 3.98 7.21
C ALA A 145 -11.37 3.07 7.98
N ALA A 146 -11.73 2.69 9.20
CA ALA A 146 -10.97 1.75 10.01
C ALA A 146 -10.92 0.36 9.35
N LEU A 147 -12.03 -0.10 8.76
CA LEU A 147 -12.08 -1.37 8.04
C LEU A 147 -11.18 -1.34 6.79
N VAL A 148 -11.23 -0.25 6.01
CA VAL A 148 -10.36 -0.02 4.85
C VAL A 148 -8.90 0.00 5.27
N MET A 149 -8.56 0.65 6.39
CA MET A 149 -7.21 0.64 6.94
C MET A 149 -6.73 -0.78 7.24
N VAL A 150 -7.53 -1.60 7.94
CA VAL A 150 -7.17 -2.99 8.27
C VAL A 150 -6.96 -3.81 7.00
N ILE A 151 -7.89 -3.73 6.05
CA ILE A 151 -7.85 -4.52 4.81
C ILE A 151 -6.67 -4.08 3.93
N LEU A 152 -6.57 -2.79 3.63
CA LEU A 152 -5.51 -2.27 2.77
C LEU A 152 -4.15 -2.38 3.45
N GLY A 153 -4.05 -2.08 4.74
CA GLY A 153 -2.83 -2.24 5.54
C GLY A 153 -2.30 -3.66 5.47
N PHE A 154 -3.17 -4.66 5.68
CA PHE A 154 -2.79 -6.07 5.58
C PHE A 154 -2.29 -6.45 4.18
N PHE A 155 -3.06 -6.13 3.13
CA PHE A 155 -2.68 -6.51 1.76
C PHE A 155 -1.43 -5.77 1.28
N PHE A 156 -1.28 -4.48 1.60
CA PHE A 156 -0.13 -3.69 1.18
C PHE A 156 1.13 -4.05 1.98
N ALA A 157 1.01 -4.40 3.26
CA ALA A 157 2.11 -4.99 4.03
C ALA A 157 2.59 -6.30 3.41
N ALA A 158 1.67 -7.17 3.00
CA ALA A 158 2.00 -8.41 2.31
C ALA A 158 2.67 -8.19 0.94
N ILE A 159 2.15 -7.27 0.12
CA ILE A 159 2.74 -6.93 -1.19
C ILE A 159 4.14 -6.34 -1.01
N SER A 160 4.29 -5.34 -0.13
CA SER A 160 5.56 -4.68 0.15
C SER A 160 6.59 -5.69 0.63
N GLY A 161 6.21 -6.55 1.58
CA GLY A 161 7.06 -7.61 2.07
C GLY A 161 7.55 -8.57 0.99
N TYR A 162 6.67 -8.97 0.07
CA TYR A 162 7.07 -9.82 -1.05
C TYR A 162 8.00 -9.12 -2.03
N LEU A 163 7.66 -7.89 -2.45
CA LEU A 163 8.47 -7.10 -3.37
C LEU A 163 9.87 -6.84 -2.80
N VAL A 164 9.97 -6.54 -1.51
CA VAL A 164 11.24 -6.40 -0.80
C VAL A 164 11.96 -7.74 -0.66
N GLY A 165 11.25 -8.84 -0.44
CA GLY A 165 11.80 -10.18 -0.38
C GLY A 165 12.50 -10.61 -1.68
N ILE A 166 11.97 -10.19 -2.84
CA ILE A 166 12.52 -10.51 -4.17
C ILE A 166 13.53 -9.47 -4.70
N MET A 167 13.27 -8.17 -4.53
CA MET A 167 14.05 -7.07 -5.13
C MET A 167 14.97 -6.36 -4.13
N GLY A 168 14.71 -6.47 -2.83
CA GLY A 168 15.37 -5.69 -1.77
C GLY A 168 14.71 -4.34 -1.49
N SER A 169 14.84 -3.81 -0.27
CA SER A 169 14.20 -2.55 0.16
C SER A 169 14.69 -1.34 -0.62
N SER A 170 15.96 -1.34 -1.03
CA SER A 170 16.57 -0.24 -1.78
C SER A 170 15.90 0.06 -3.13
N ASN A 171 15.07 -0.86 -3.61
CA ASN A 171 14.32 -0.70 -4.86
C ASN A 171 12.83 -1.02 -4.69
N ASN A 172 12.32 -0.98 -3.45
CA ASN A 172 10.91 -1.18 -3.14
C ASN A 172 10.08 -0.03 -3.75
N PRO A 173 9.05 -0.30 -4.57
CA PRO A 173 8.18 0.73 -5.14
C PRO A 173 7.21 1.33 -4.12
N ILE A 174 7.72 1.80 -2.97
CA ILE A 174 6.91 2.37 -1.87
C ILE A 174 6.05 3.52 -2.39
N SER A 175 6.62 4.44 -3.18
CA SER A 175 5.90 5.60 -3.71
C SER A 175 4.69 5.22 -4.58
N GLY A 176 4.77 4.14 -5.35
CA GLY A 176 3.64 3.62 -6.13
C GLY A 176 2.58 2.95 -5.25
N LEU A 177 3.01 2.23 -4.22
CA LEU A 177 2.12 1.64 -3.22
C LEU A 177 1.37 2.73 -2.43
N THR A 178 2.03 3.83 -2.06
CA THR A 178 1.40 4.97 -1.37
C THR A 178 0.29 5.60 -2.20
N LEU A 179 0.57 5.91 -3.48
CA LEU A 179 -0.42 6.50 -4.38
C LEU A 179 -1.61 5.57 -4.60
N THR A 180 -1.36 4.27 -4.74
CA THR A 180 -2.40 3.26 -4.92
C THR A 180 -3.29 3.16 -3.67
N ALA A 181 -2.70 3.12 -2.47
CA ALA A 181 -3.44 3.11 -1.22
C ALA A 181 -4.26 4.39 -1.01
N LEU A 182 -3.68 5.55 -1.33
CA LEU A 182 -4.35 6.84 -1.27
C LEU A 182 -5.58 6.87 -2.19
N VAL A 183 -5.43 6.42 -3.43
CA VAL A 183 -6.53 6.44 -4.41
C VAL A 183 -7.61 5.43 -4.07
N LEU A 184 -7.26 4.22 -3.61
CA LEU A 184 -8.25 3.24 -3.15
C LEU A 184 -9.06 3.80 -1.97
N THR A 185 -8.37 4.39 -0.99
CA THR A 185 -9.00 5.01 0.17
C THR A 185 -9.89 6.18 -0.26
N ALA A 186 -9.40 7.04 -1.16
CA ALA A 186 -10.15 8.17 -1.72
C ALA A 186 -11.44 7.69 -2.42
N LEU A 187 -11.33 6.65 -3.25
CA LEU A 187 -12.44 6.12 -4.02
C LEU A 187 -13.53 5.57 -3.08
N VAL A 188 -13.15 4.78 -2.06
CA VAL A 188 -14.11 4.26 -1.07
C VAL A 188 -14.78 5.41 -0.32
N MET A 189 -14.05 6.43 0.12
CA MET A 189 -14.60 7.57 0.84
C MET A 189 -15.54 8.42 -0.01
N VAL A 190 -15.21 8.62 -1.29
CA VAL A 190 -16.07 9.35 -2.24
C VAL A 190 -17.35 8.57 -2.53
N LEU A 191 -17.30 7.24 -2.62
CA LEU A 191 -18.48 6.38 -2.78
C LEU A 191 -19.43 6.48 -1.57
N LEU A 192 -18.90 6.70 -0.37
CA LEU A 192 -19.67 6.94 0.85
C LEU A 192 -20.23 8.36 0.94
N GLY A 193 -20.01 9.20 -0.07
CA GLY A 193 -20.53 10.56 -0.14
C GLY A 193 -19.72 11.59 0.66
N VAL A 194 -18.54 11.23 1.19
CA VAL A 194 -17.69 12.17 1.91
C VAL A 194 -16.95 13.07 0.93
N LYS A 195 -17.27 14.35 0.97
CA LYS A 195 -16.67 15.39 0.12
C LYS A 195 -16.22 16.57 0.99
N GLY A 196 -15.22 17.30 0.51
CA GLY A 196 -14.69 18.48 1.19
C GLY A 196 -13.37 18.22 1.92
N LYS A 197 -12.91 19.23 2.67
CA LYS A 197 -11.59 19.25 3.32
C LYS A 197 -11.43 18.13 4.34
N GLU A 198 -12.47 17.85 5.11
CA GLU A 198 -12.49 16.76 6.10
C GLU A 198 -12.33 15.37 5.46
N GLY A 199 -13.00 15.13 4.33
CA GLY A 199 -12.84 13.89 3.58
C GLY A 199 -11.43 13.71 3.05
N VAL A 200 -10.82 14.78 2.54
CA VAL A 200 -9.43 14.76 2.07
C VAL A 200 -8.47 14.47 3.23
N ALA A 201 -8.67 15.10 4.38
CA ALA A 201 -7.87 14.86 5.58
C ALA A 201 -7.97 13.41 6.07
N ALA A 202 -9.20 12.86 6.10
CA ALA A 202 -9.44 11.46 6.48
C ALA A 202 -8.76 10.47 5.51
N VAL A 203 -8.86 10.70 4.20
CA VAL A 203 -8.20 9.89 3.18
C VAL A 203 -6.69 9.92 3.33
N LEU A 204 -6.11 11.11 3.50
CA LEU A 204 -4.66 11.27 3.69
C LEU A 204 -4.18 10.61 4.98
N GLY A 205 -4.94 10.72 6.07
CA GLY A 205 -4.64 10.08 7.35
C GLY A 205 -4.62 8.56 7.24
N VAL A 206 -5.67 7.96 6.70
CA VAL A 206 -5.75 6.50 6.51
C VAL A 206 -4.66 6.01 5.55
N ALA A 207 -4.44 6.70 4.43
CA ALA A 207 -3.41 6.35 3.46
C ALA A 207 -2.00 6.43 4.05
N ALA A 208 -1.73 7.41 4.92
CA ALA A 208 -0.45 7.53 5.61
C ALA A 208 -0.20 6.33 6.54
N ILE A 209 -1.19 5.93 7.35
CA ILE A 209 -1.09 4.76 8.24
C ILE A 209 -0.80 3.50 7.42
N VAL A 210 -1.55 3.27 6.34
CA VAL A 210 -1.35 2.11 5.44
C VAL A 210 0.05 2.12 4.81
N CYS A 211 0.52 3.30 4.38
CA CYS A 211 1.85 3.44 3.77
C CYS A 211 2.97 3.15 4.77
N VAL A 212 2.88 3.67 5.99
CA VAL A 212 3.87 3.42 7.04
C VAL A 212 3.88 1.93 7.39
N SER A 213 2.70 1.32 7.57
CA SER A 213 2.59 -0.12 7.82
C SER A 213 3.25 -0.96 6.71
N ALA A 214 3.03 -0.61 5.44
CA ALA A 214 3.63 -1.32 4.31
C ALA A 214 5.15 -1.14 4.21
N ALA A 215 5.66 0.07 4.49
CA ALA A 215 7.09 0.34 4.51
C ALA A 215 7.80 -0.47 5.60
N VAL A 216 7.29 -0.38 6.83
CA VAL A 216 7.84 -1.09 8.00
C VAL A 216 7.78 -2.60 7.78
N ALA A 217 6.67 -3.14 7.29
CA ALA A 217 6.56 -4.58 6.99
C ALA A 217 7.60 -5.06 5.96
N GLY A 218 7.94 -4.22 4.98
CA GLY A 218 8.98 -4.51 4.01
C GLY A 218 10.36 -4.61 4.64
N GLU A 219 10.73 -3.64 5.46
CA GLU A 219 12.02 -3.60 6.16
C GLU A 219 12.15 -4.73 7.17
N MET A 220 11.12 -4.99 7.97
CA MET A 220 11.09 -6.09 8.93
C MET A 220 11.37 -7.46 8.30
N LEU A 221 10.87 -7.73 7.08
CA LEU A 221 11.17 -9.00 6.41
C LEU A 221 12.63 -9.13 6.00
N GLN A 222 13.33 -8.02 5.74
CA GLN A 222 14.77 -8.05 5.48
C GLN A 222 15.54 -8.34 6.75
N ASP A 223 15.15 -7.70 7.85
CA ASP A 223 15.77 -7.90 9.15
C ASP A 223 15.59 -9.34 9.63
N LEU A 224 14.39 -9.91 9.43
CA LEU A 224 14.12 -11.32 9.74
C LEU A 224 14.96 -12.26 8.86
N LYS A 225 15.17 -11.93 7.58
CA LYS A 225 16.03 -12.72 6.69
C LYS A 225 17.49 -12.66 7.12
N ALA A 226 17.99 -11.47 7.48
CA ALA A 226 19.35 -11.29 7.98
C ALA A 226 19.55 -12.00 9.32
N GLY A 227 18.60 -11.84 10.26
CA GLY A 227 18.59 -12.53 11.55
C GLY A 227 18.58 -14.04 11.40
N HIS A 228 17.83 -14.59 10.45
CA HIS A 228 17.82 -16.03 10.17
C HIS A 228 19.17 -16.54 9.64
N ILE A 229 19.83 -15.78 8.75
CA ILE A 229 21.17 -16.12 8.22
C ILE A 229 22.24 -16.08 9.33
N LEU A 230 22.13 -15.10 10.24
CA LEU A 230 23.05 -14.92 11.36
C LEU A 230 22.78 -15.88 12.54
N GLY A 231 21.79 -16.79 12.43
CA GLY A 231 21.44 -17.74 13.48
C GLY A 231 20.72 -17.11 14.69
N GLY A 232 20.15 -15.92 14.53
CA GLY A 232 19.39 -15.24 15.57
C GLY A 232 18.03 -15.89 15.85
N THR A 233 17.56 -15.80 17.10
CA THR A 233 16.24 -16.31 17.50
C THR A 233 15.12 -15.43 16.95
N PRO A 234 14.17 -15.96 16.15
CA PRO A 234 13.12 -15.17 15.49
C PRO A 234 12.28 -14.32 16.44
N GLY A 235 12.01 -14.82 17.65
CA GLY A 235 11.24 -14.12 18.67
C GLY A 235 11.87 -12.80 19.11
N ALA A 236 13.16 -12.80 19.47
CA ALA A 236 13.86 -11.61 19.94
C ALA A 236 13.94 -10.52 18.86
N TRP A 237 14.15 -10.93 17.60
CA TRP A 237 14.19 -10.01 16.46
C TRP A 237 12.82 -9.39 16.15
N ARG A 238 11.72 -10.16 16.23
CA ARG A 238 10.36 -9.60 16.06
C ARG A 238 10.03 -8.58 17.15
N TRP A 239 10.43 -8.80 18.41
CA TRP A 239 10.24 -7.81 19.47
C TRP A 239 11.11 -6.56 19.26
N ALA A 240 12.38 -6.71 18.89
CA ALA A 240 13.25 -5.55 18.63
C ALA A 240 12.76 -4.69 17.46
N THR A 241 12.23 -5.32 16.40
CA THR A 241 11.77 -4.62 15.18
C THR A 241 10.32 -4.14 15.24
N CYS A 242 9.45 -4.73 16.07
CA CYS A 242 8.08 -4.21 16.27
C CYS A 242 8.05 -2.88 17.04
N TRP A 243 9.10 -2.54 17.79
CA TRP A 243 9.16 -1.37 18.68
C TRP A 243 10.26 -0.37 18.29
N ALA A 244 10.93 -0.59 17.15
CA ALA A 244 11.87 0.33 16.53
C ALA A 244 11.18 1.07 15.37
#